data_AF-A0A7W1K9G2-F1
#
_entry.id   AF-A0A7W1K9G2-F1
#
_cell.length_a   1.000
_cell.length_b   1.000
_cell.length_c   1.000
_cell.angle_alpha   90.00
_cell.angle_beta   90.00
_cell.angle_gamma   90.00
#
_symmetry.space_group_name_H-M   'P 1'
#
loop_
_entity.id
_entity.type
_entity.pdbx_description
1 polymer ?
#
loop_
_entity_poly.entity_id
_entity_poly.type
_entity_poly.pdbx_seq_one_letter_code
_entity_poly.pdbx_strand_id
1 'polypeptide(L)' 'LFEGSVGRDDLPGGDGPTLMRSIAMLLDTFDDDTTVYPGHMGITTLGAERATNPFLIELSRR' A
#
# COMPACT_ATOMS: atom_id res chain seq x y z
N LEU A 1 -4.12 0.17 -1.61
CA LEU A 1 -2.83 0.78 -2.00
C LEU A 1 -3.09 1.69 -3.18
N PHE A 2 -2.61 2.93 -3.15
CA PHE A 2 -2.69 3.91 -4.24
C PHE A 2 -1.28 4.43 -4.55
N GLU A 3 -1.08 5.05 -5.72
CA GLU A 3 0.20 5.69 -6.06
C GLU A 3 0.61 6.71 -4.98
N GLY A 4 1.73 6.46 -4.30
CA GLY A 4 2.27 7.32 -3.25
C GLY A 4 1.38 7.49 -2.01
N SER A 5 0.32 6.69 -1.85
CA SER A 5 -0.66 6.84 -0.77
C SER A 5 -1.37 5.54 -0.39
N VAL A 6 -2.27 5.59 0.60
CA VAL A 6 -3.15 4.48 1.00
C VAL A 6 -4.59 4.99 1.19
N GLY A 7 -5.54 4.07 1.32
CA GLY A 7 -6.93 4.45 1.64
C GLY A 7 -7.01 5.11 3.01
N ARG A 8 -7.90 6.10 3.18
CA ARG A 8 -8.18 6.68 4.49
C ARG A 8 -8.91 5.67 5.39
N ASP A 9 -8.64 5.74 6.68
CA ASP A 9 -9.15 4.83 7.72
C ASP A 9 -9.92 5.57 8.84
N ASP A 10 -10.11 6.88 8.71
CA ASP A 10 -10.69 7.78 9.71
C ASP A 10 -12.22 7.97 9.58
N LEU A 11 -12.85 7.28 8.62
CA LEU A 11 -14.31 7.27 8.45
C LEU A 11 -14.95 6.10 9.22
N PRO A 12 -16.27 6.14 9.49
CA PRO A 12 -16.96 5.03 10.14
C PRO A 12 -16.71 3.69 9.43
N GLY A 13 -16.19 2.71 10.16
CA GLY A 13 -15.82 1.39 9.63
C GLY A 13 -14.40 1.27 9.09
N GLY A 14 -13.61 2.34 9.12
CA GLY A 14 -12.18 2.29 8.82
C GLY A 14 -11.35 1.62 9.93
N ASP A 15 -10.31 0.89 9.54
CA ASP A 15 -9.38 0.19 10.42
C ASP A 15 -7.97 0.22 9.82
N GLY A 16 -7.16 1.19 10.28
CA GLY A 16 -5.78 1.39 9.85
C GLY A 16 -4.90 0.15 10.03
N PRO A 17 -4.87 -0.48 11.22
CA PRO A 17 -4.15 -1.74 11.42
C PRO A 17 -4.53 -2.84 10.41
N THR A 18 -5.80 -3.02 10.10
CA THR A 18 -6.25 -4.00 9.09
C THR A 18 -5.82 -3.59 7.68
N LEU A 19 -5.92 -2.31 7.33
CA LEU A 19 -5.44 -1.78 6.05
C LEU A 19 -3.95 -2.06 5.86
N MET A 20 -3.12 -1.72 6.85
CA MET A 20 -1.67 -1.90 6.77
C MET A 20 -1.27 -3.37 6.73
N ARG A 21 -1.93 -4.25 7.50
CA ARG A 21 -1.72 -5.72 7.39
C ARG A 21 -2.05 -6.25 6.00
N SER A 22 -3.14 -5.77 5.40
CA SER A 22 -3.54 -6.20 4.06
C SER A 22 -2.54 -5.75 3.01
N ILE A 23 -2.00 -4.52 3.12
CA ILE A 23 -0.96 -4.04 2.21
C ILE A 23 0.34 -4.82 2.39
N ALA A 24 0.77 -5.07 3.63
CA ALA A 24 1.96 -5.89 3.89
C ALA A 24 1.84 -7.30 3.28
N MET A 25 0.66 -7.93 3.40
CA MET A 25 0.39 -9.22 2.77
C MET A 25 0.55 -9.17 1.25
N LEU A 26 0.08 -8.11 0.58
CA LEU A 26 0.28 -7.95 -0.87
C LEU A 26 1.76 -7.85 -1.22
N LEU A 27 2.53 -7.07 -0.46
CA LEU A 27 3.98 -6.92 -0.64
C LEU A 27 4.73 -8.24 -0.41
N ASP A 28 4.28 -9.09 0.51
CA ASP A 28 4.94 -10.38 0.79
C ASP A 28 4.53 -11.48 -0.19
N THR A 29 3.38 -11.34 -0.85
CA THR A 29 2.79 -12.39 -1.70
C THR A 29 3.18 -12.26 -3.17
N PHE A 30 3.40 -11.04 -3.66
CA PHE A 30 3.56 -10.75 -5.08
C PHE A 30 4.90 -10.09 -5.39
N ASP A 31 5.38 -10.28 -6.62
CA ASP A 31 6.65 -9.72 -7.09
C ASP A 31 6.58 -8.19 -7.25
N ASP A 32 7.74 -7.52 -7.11
CA ASP A 32 7.85 -6.06 -7.15
C ASP A 32 7.43 -5.43 -8.50
N ASP A 33 7.43 -6.19 -9.61
CA ASP A 33 6.96 -5.75 -10.92
C ASP A 33 5.43 -5.86 -11.09
N THR A 34 4.73 -6.41 -10.09
CA THR A 34 3.27 -6.50 -10.08
C THR A 34 2.64 -5.12 -10.21
N THR A 35 1.88 -4.93 -11.28
CA THR A 35 1.15 -3.68 -11.55
C THR A 35 -0.06 -3.56 -10.62
N VAL A 36 -0.19 -2.40 -9.97
CA VAL A 36 -1.34 -2.04 -9.14
C VAL A 36 -2.26 -1.14 -9.95
N TYR A 37 -3.50 -1.57 -10.12
CA TYR A 37 -4.58 -0.78 -10.72
C TYR A 37 -5.52 -0.26 -9.63
N PRO A 38 -5.27 0.95 -9.07
CA PRO A 38 -6.08 1.47 -7.97
C PRO A 38 -7.38 2.12 -8.45
N GLY A 39 -8.32 2.30 -7.52
CA GLY A 39 -9.55 3.07 -7.78
C GLY A 39 -9.34 4.60 -7.83
N HIS A 40 -8.23 5.11 -7.29
CA HIS A 40 -7.86 6.54 -7.27
C HIS A 40 -6.33 6.68 -7.45
N MET A 41 -5.89 7.87 -7.87
CA MET A 41 -4.50 8.17 -8.28
C MET A 41 -4.07 7.41 -9.55
N GLY A 42 -2.77 7.39 -9.87
CA GLY A 42 -2.23 6.71 -11.05
C GLY A 42 -1.94 5.22 -10.85
N ILE A 43 -1.64 4.54 -11.95
CA ILE A 43 -1.16 3.16 -11.97
C ILE A 43 0.29 3.15 -11.45
N THR A 44 0.62 2.16 -10.62
CA THR A 44 1.95 2.00 -10.01
C THR A 44 2.35 0.51 -9.98
N THR A 45 3.49 0.17 -9.39
CA THR A 45 3.88 -1.22 -9.09
C THR A 45 4.13 -1.42 -7.60
N LEU A 46 4.06 -2.65 -7.12
CA LEU A 46 4.36 -2.96 -5.71
C LEU A 46 5.77 -2.55 -5.31
N GLY A 47 6.75 -2.75 -6.19
CA GLY A 47 8.14 -2.33 -5.96
C GLY A 47 8.31 -0.82 -5.89
N ALA A 48 7.63 -0.07 -6.76
CA ALA A 48 7.64 1.39 -6.71
C ALA A 48 7.08 1.89 -5.37
N GLU A 49 5.91 1.36 -4.97
CA GLU A 49 5.30 1.74 -3.69
C GLU A 49 6.14 1.32 -2.49
N ARG A 50 6.75 0.12 -2.49
CA ARG A 50 7.67 -0.31 -1.43
C ARG A 50 8.85 0.68 -1.27
N ALA A 51 9.38 1.18 -2.38
CA ALA A 51 10.54 2.06 -2.39
C ALA A 51 10.20 3.51 -2.02
N THR A 52 9.04 4.03 -2.42
CA THR A 52 8.75 5.48 -2.37
C THR A 52 7.52 5.87 -1.56
N ASN A 53 6.61 4.95 -1.25
CA ASN A 53 5.37 5.30 -0.56
C ASN A 53 5.64 5.64 0.91
N PRO A 54 5.34 6.87 1.38
CA PRO A 54 5.66 7.30 2.73
C PRO A 54 4.97 6.46 3.82
N PHE A 55 3.83 5.84 3.52
CA PHE A 55 3.10 4.97 4.45
C PHE A 55 3.71 3.57 4.57
N LEU A 56 4.51 3.15 3.57
CA LEU A 56 5.14 1.81 3.54
C LEU A 56 6.60 1.84 3.99
N ILE A 57 7.26 3.01 3.94
CA ILE A 57 8.62 3.18 4.46
C ILE A 57 8.70 2.80 5.95
N GLU A 58 7.66 3.05 6.75
CA GLU A 58 7.64 2.58 8.15
C GLU A 58 7.47 1.07 8.29
N LEU A 59 6.83 0.38 7.34
CA LEU A 59 6.73 -1.08 7.34
C LEU A 59 8.09 -1.73 7.09
N SER A 60 8.95 -1.12 6.25
CA SER A 60 10.29 -1.65 5.92
C SER A 60 11.34 -1.52 7.04
N ARG A 61 11.00 -0.87 8.16
CA ARG A 61 11.90 -0.60 9.30
C ARG A 61 11.74 -1.57 10.48
N ARG A 62 10.91 -2.60 10.34
CA ARG A 62 10.78 -3.70 11.31
C ARG A 62 11.55 -4.92 10.83
#